data_AF-M3V0D6-F1
#
_entry.id   AF-M3V0D6-F1
#
_cell.length_a   1.000
_cell.length_b   1.000
_cell.length_c   1.000
_cell.angle_alpha   90.00
_cell.angle_beta   90.00
_cell.angle_gamma   90.00
#
_symmetry.space_group_name_H-M   'P 1'
#
loop_
_entity.id
_entity.type
_entity.pdbx_description
1 polymer ?
#
loop_
_entity_poly.entity_id
_entity_poly.type
_entity_poly.pdbx_seq_one_letter_code
_entity_poly.pdbx_strand_id
1 'polypeptide(L)'
;MSIEGAKVEGIISLINTNVEAIKVIKEWKEQTEILKSILFFIFKEKKEKIINFICEEKSDWLKYTNSTGETPLLIAIKNGSSQCKLISKKSSLSIKTQNGNNIVHYICQSTIPKKDKFLKYVVSQNPLALEDINENGDTPLHCIARTQDYESTILLLKLGASKTKQNKNVMTPALIALEEGNFLMWDILKEGSKTIEDINEENKETEESLTSLMKTKLEGATYKGKMVMEQKVNELKASLAELRKKKTSLNEKLDEILKRERAKEIILSIDGGGIKGVLECIILARILEKHPQFLKNIDLVCGCSVGSILVSMLAIGITPRNCSDLLNIISQEVFVKPTIAINQPKYRNDKLKYILEYIFKEIKIKDIQCKYLVDTFRIDSEEQEPNRSCESFCFTNLQKGFEEEKLSDICLRSSSAPTYFQPYQNFVDGGMLNNTPIGLCWSFLFGEEGLQLNPKKVVCFSLSAGKPDPFYIDSNKIGKEELCNGQHKLVTLLCMPLEVGLLNRVEYQTELIPKLKEIAEEVDLTKVGQWLNKYWDN
;
A
#
# COMPACT_ATOMS: atom_id res chain seq x y z
N MET A 1 4.38 25.02 -26.54
CA MET A 1 3.02 25.21 -26.00
C MET A 1 2.22 25.94 -27.05
N SER A 2 1.24 25.28 -27.67
CA SER A 2 0.44 25.87 -28.74
C SER A 2 -0.35 27.07 -28.20
N ILE A 3 -0.65 28.04 -29.08
CA ILE A 3 -1.45 29.26 -28.82
C ILE A 3 -2.81 28.94 -28.18
N GLU A 4 -3.27 27.68 -28.26
CA GLU A 4 -4.48 27.14 -27.63
C GLU A 4 -4.35 26.93 -26.11
N GLY A 5 -3.18 26.52 -25.60
CA GLY A 5 -2.97 26.27 -24.16
C GLY A 5 -3.04 27.55 -23.33
N ALA A 6 -2.46 28.64 -23.84
CA ALA A 6 -2.48 29.95 -23.16
C ALA A 6 -3.88 30.57 -23.05
N LYS A 7 -4.80 30.25 -23.98
CA LYS A 7 -6.22 30.66 -23.89
C LYS A 7 -6.98 29.85 -22.83
N VAL A 8 -6.69 28.55 -22.68
CA VAL A 8 -7.35 27.68 -21.70
C VAL A 8 -6.94 28.03 -20.26
N GLU A 9 -5.65 28.28 -20.01
CA GLU A 9 -5.17 28.70 -18.68
C GLU A 9 -5.75 30.06 -18.24
N GLY A 10 -5.86 31.01 -19.16
CA GLY A 10 -6.51 32.31 -18.91
C GLY A 10 -8.00 32.17 -18.56
N ILE A 11 -8.74 31.30 -19.24
CA ILE A 11 -10.16 31.05 -18.97
C ILE A 11 -10.35 30.28 -17.64
N ILE A 12 -9.47 29.34 -17.31
CA ILE A 12 -9.49 28.64 -16.01
C ILE A 12 -9.24 29.62 -14.86
N SER A 13 -8.33 30.58 -15.04
CA SER A 13 -8.10 31.66 -14.07
C SER A 13 -9.35 32.53 -13.87
N LEU A 14 -10.05 32.88 -14.95
CA LEU A 14 -11.33 33.62 -14.92
C LEU A 14 -12.48 32.85 -14.27
N ILE A 15 -12.52 31.52 -14.39
CA ILE A 15 -13.55 30.67 -13.73
C ILE A 15 -13.48 30.75 -12.21
N ASN A 16 -12.34 31.16 -11.64
CA ASN A 16 -12.22 31.40 -10.20
C ASN A 16 -12.85 32.72 -9.73
N THR A 17 -13.08 33.70 -10.61
CA THR A 17 -13.68 35.00 -10.24
C THR A 17 -15.22 35.02 -10.32
N ASN A 18 -15.86 33.91 -10.74
CA ASN A 18 -17.32 33.67 -10.88
C ASN A 18 -18.11 34.66 -11.75
N VAL A 19 -17.95 35.98 -11.59
CA VAL A 19 -18.72 37.05 -12.26
C VAL A 19 -18.25 37.28 -13.69
N GLU A 20 -16.94 37.34 -13.91
CA GLU A 20 -16.36 37.54 -15.26
C GLU A 20 -16.54 36.28 -16.12
N ALA A 21 -16.42 35.11 -15.50
CA ALA A 21 -16.68 33.82 -16.15
C ALA A 21 -18.08 33.73 -16.75
N ILE A 22 -19.12 34.20 -16.04
CA ILE A 22 -20.50 34.16 -16.54
C ILE A 22 -20.67 35.04 -17.79
N LYS A 23 -20.03 36.21 -17.85
CA LYS A 23 -20.08 37.09 -19.04
C LYS A 23 -19.47 36.39 -20.26
N VAL A 24 -18.30 35.78 -20.09
CA VAL A 24 -17.61 35.04 -21.15
C VAL A 24 -18.45 33.84 -21.62
N ILE A 25 -19.00 33.06 -20.69
CA ILE A 25 -19.83 31.89 -20.98
C ILE A 25 -21.13 32.28 -21.71
N LYS A 26 -21.72 33.44 -21.38
CA LYS A 26 -22.94 33.95 -22.02
C LYS A 26 -22.76 34.19 -23.52
N GLU A 27 -21.65 34.85 -23.88
CA GLU A 27 -21.32 35.21 -25.27
C GLU A 27 -20.82 34.03 -26.11
N TRP A 28 -20.53 32.90 -25.47
CA TRP A 28 -19.99 31.72 -26.16
C TRP A 28 -21.08 31.04 -27.02
N LYS A 29 -20.82 31.01 -28.33
CA LYS A 29 -21.74 30.49 -29.37
C LYS A 29 -21.24 29.24 -30.09
N GLU A 30 -19.97 28.85 -29.94
CA GLU A 30 -19.38 27.74 -30.69
C GLU A 30 -19.39 26.42 -29.91
N GLN A 31 -19.67 25.30 -30.60
CA GLN A 31 -19.56 23.94 -30.05
C GLN A 31 -18.16 23.36 -30.28
N THR A 32 -17.18 23.76 -29.46
CA THR A 32 -15.77 23.30 -29.59
C THR A 32 -15.39 22.27 -28.51
N GLU A 33 -14.32 21.50 -28.76
CA GLU A 33 -13.73 20.60 -27.74
C GLU A 33 -13.21 21.36 -26.50
N ILE A 34 -12.84 22.63 -26.69
CA ILE A 34 -12.43 23.54 -25.62
C ILE A 34 -13.61 23.83 -24.68
N LEU A 35 -14.81 24.05 -25.24
CA LEU A 35 -16.03 24.23 -24.46
C LEU A 35 -16.32 23.02 -23.57
N LYS A 36 -16.21 21.79 -24.10
CA LYS A 36 -16.42 20.56 -23.32
C LYS A 36 -15.42 20.46 -22.17
N SER A 37 -14.14 20.73 -22.44
CA SER A 37 -13.09 20.69 -21.43
C SER A 37 -13.35 21.67 -20.27
N ILE A 38 -13.75 22.90 -20.61
CA ILE A 38 -14.09 23.93 -19.62
C ILE A 38 -15.39 23.58 -18.87
N LEU A 39 -16.40 23.07 -19.57
CA LEU A 39 -17.64 22.61 -18.96
C LEU A 39 -17.39 21.52 -17.91
N PHE A 40 -16.62 20.49 -18.24
CA PHE A 40 -16.33 19.41 -17.30
C PHE A 40 -15.46 19.88 -16.12
N PHE A 41 -14.55 20.85 -16.35
CA PHE A 41 -13.80 21.50 -15.27
C PHE A 41 -14.73 22.24 -14.29
N ILE A 42 -15.69 23.02 -14.78
CA ILE A 42 -16.67 23.76 -13.95
C ILE A 42 -17.45 22.81 -13.03
N PHE A 43 -17.90 21.67 -13.55
CA PHE A 43 -18.66 20.67 -12.79
C PHE A 43 -17.79 19.87 -11.82
N LYS A 44 -16.53 19.60 -12.18
CA LYS A 44 -15.53 18.98 -11.30
C LYS A 44 -15.21 19.88 -10.10
N GLU A 45 -15.00 21.17 -10.34
CA GLU A 45 -14.68 22.19 -9.32
C GLU A 45 -15.91 22.73 -8.56
N LYS A 46 -17.10 22.18 -8.82
CA LYS A 46 -18.36 22.50 -8.09
C LYS A 46 -18.70 24.00 -8.06
N LYS A 47 -18.43 24.74 -9.14
CA LYS A 47 -18.68 26.20 -9.19
C LYS A 47 -20.18 26.51 -9.26
N GLU A 48 -20.85 26.52 -8.10
CA GLU A 48 -22.33 26.55 -7.99
C GLU A 48 -23.00 27.68 -8.79
N LYS A 49 -22.48 28.92 -8.72
CA LYS A 49 -23.05 30.07 -9.43
C LYS A 49 -23.03 29.88 -10.95
N ILE A 50 -21.94 29.30 -11.48
CA ILE A 50 -21.77 29.04 -12.90
C ILE A 50 -22.63 27.85 -13.33
N ILE A 51 -22.71 26.80 -12.50
CA ILE A 51 -23.58 25.64 -12.73
C ILE A 51 -25.05 26.07 -12.82
N ASN A 52 -25.51 26.96 -11.93
CA ASN A 52 -26.88 27.48 -11.97
C ASN A 52 -27.15 28.26 -13.27
N PHE A 53 -26.23 29.15 -13.66
CA PHE A 53 -26.33 29.87 -14.94
C PHE A 53 -26.41 28.92 -16.13
N ILE A 54 -25.58 27.87 -16.17
CA ILE A 54 -25.61 26.87 -17.24
C ILE A 54 -26.97 26.14 -17.27
N CYS A 55 -27.55 25.82 -16.11
CA CYS A 55 -28.85 25.16 -16.03
C CYS A 55 -30.01 26.05 -16.51
N GLU A 56 -29.92 27.36 -16.31
CA GLU A 56 -30.95 28.34 -16.70
C GLU A 56 -30.87 28.73 -18.18
N GLU A 57 -29.67 29.07 -18.66
CA GLU A 57 -29.49 29.73 -19.96
C GLU A 57 -28.85 28.82 -21.03
N LYS A 58 -28.15 27.76 -20.63
CA LYS A 58 -27.36 26.88 -21.52
C LYS A 58 -27.64 25.40 -21.28
N SER A 59 -28.90 25.04 -21.00
CA SER A 59 -29.29 23.67 -20.62
C SER A 59 -28.91 22.58 -21.64
N ASP A 60 -28.77 22.92 -22.92
CA ASP A 60 -28.29 21.99 -23.95
C ASP A 60 -26.88 21.46 -23.71
N TRP A 61 -26.03 22.20 -22.99
CA TRP A 61 -24.67 21.77 -22.67
C TRP A 61 -24.63 20.56 -21.74
N LEU A 62 -25.72 20.32 -20.98
CA LEU A 62 -25.84 19.19 -20.07
C LEU A 62 -25.93 17.83 -20.79
N LYS A 63 -26.09 17.82 -22.11
CA LYS A 63 -26.14 16.62 -22.96
C LYS A 63 -24.75 16.15 -23.40
N TYR A 64 -23.73 16.98 -23.31
CA TYR A 64 -22.39 16.61 -23.74
C TYR A 64 -21.80 15.49 -22.89
N THR A 65 -20.95 14.68 -23.50
CA THR A 65 -20.18 13.63 -22.83
C THR A 65 -18.68 13.89 -22.98
N ASN A 66 -17.90 13.52 -21.97
CA ASN A 66 -16.44 13.49 -22.07
C ASN A 66 -15.97 12.20 -22.78
N SER A 67 -14.66 11.96 -22.79
CA SER A 67 -14.04 10.79 -23.44
C SER A 67 -14.48 9.44 -22.85
N THR A 68 -14.96 9.39 -21.61
CA THR A 68 -15.44 8.17 -20.93
C THR A 68 -16.96 7.99 -21.03
N GLY A 69 -17.65 8.92 -21.71
CA GLY A 69 -19.12 8.93 -21.81
C GLY A 69 -19.83 9.53 -20.60
N GLU A 70 -19.11 10.22 -19.70
CA GLU A 70 -19.71 10.88 -18.53
C GLU A 70 -20.36 12.21 -18.92
N THR A 71 -21.58 12.46 -18.46
CA THR A 71 -22.25 13.76 -18.58
C THR A 71 -21.88 14.70 -17.43
N PRO A 72 -22.14 16.02 -17.56
CA PRO A 72 -21.96 16.97 -16.47
C PRO A 72 -22.66 16.55 -15.17
N LEU A 73 -23.83 15.89 -15.28
CA LEU A 73 -24.53 15.33 -14.11
C LEU A 73 -23.72 14.22 -13.42
N LEU A 74 -23.14 13.29 -14.16
CA LEU A 74 -22.33 12.20 -13.58
C LEU A 74 -21.04 12.74 -12.93
N ILE A 75 -20.40 13.75 -13.54
CA ILE A 75 -19.25 14.43 -12.95
C ILE A 75 -19.64 15.17 -11.66
N ALA A 76 -20.79 15.85 -11.63
CA ALA A 76 -21.30 16.50 -10.42
C ALA A 76 -21.55 15.50 -9.29
N ILE A 77 -22.12 14.32 -9.61
CA ILE A 77 -22.35 13.25 -8.62
C ILE A 77 -21.02 12.70 -8.11
N LYS A 78 -20.11 12.32 -9.01
CA LYS A 78 -18.78 11.78 -8.67
C LYS A 78 -18.00 12.68 -7.72
N ASN A 79 -18.10 14.00 -7.91
CA ASN A 79 -17.40 14.96 -7.08
C ASN A 79 -18.21 15.42 -5.85
N GLY A 80 -19.45 14.98 -5.65
CA GLY A 80 -20.23 15.35 -4.45
C GLY A 80 -20.82 16.77 -4.51
N SER A 81 -21.27 17.23 -5.68
CA SER A 81 -21.89 18.55 -5.83
C SER A 81 -23.27 18.64 -5.17
N SER A 82 -23.58 19.79 -4.54
CA SER A 82 -24.89 20.10 -3.97
C SER A 82 -25.99 20.30 -5.04
N GLN A 83 -25.59 20.61 -6.27
CA GLN A 83 -26.48 20.98 -7.38
C GLN A 83 -27.00 19.78 -8.20
N CYS A 84 -26.69 18.54 -7.79
CA CYS A 84 -27.10 17.33 -8.53
C CYS A 84 -28.61 17.27 -8.83
N LYS A 85 -29.46 17.70 -7.89
CA LYS A 85 -30.92 17.74 -8.06
C LYS A 85 -31.40 18.81 -9.04
N LEU A 86 -30.69 19.94 -9.14
CA LEU A 86 -31.00 20.99 -10.10
C LEU A 86 -30.67 20.50 -11.52
N ILE A 87 -29.45 19.97 -11.67
CA ILE A 87 -28.93 19.45 -12.94
C ILE A 87 -29.81 18.28 -13.43
N SER A 88 -30.21 17.37 -12.53
CA SER A 88 -31.02 16.19 -12.88
C SER A 88 -32.39 16.53 -13.48
N LYS A 89 -32.96 17.71 -13.20
CA LYS A 89 -34.24 18.14 -13.80
C LYS A 89 -34.11 18.50 -15.28
N LYS A 90 -32.89 18.79 -15.74
CA LYS A 90 -32.58 19.26 -17.11
C LYS A 90 -31.69 18.29 -17.88
N SER A 91 -31.33 17.16 -17.27
CA SER A 91 -30.46 16.13 -17.84
C SER A 91 -31.18 14.80 -17.95
N SER A 92 -30.76 13.96 -18.90
CA SER A 92 -31.24 12.58 -18.97
C SER A 92 -30.63 11.73 -17.85
N LEU A 93 -31.46 10.90 -17.21
CA LEU A 93 -31.07 9.98 -16.13
C LEU A 93 -30.81 8.54 -16.62
N SER A 94 -31.06 8.26 -17.90
CA SER A 94 -30.93 6.92 -18.49
C SER A 94 -29.57 6.65 -19.15
N ILE A 95 -28.60 7.56 -18.96
CA ILE A 95 -27.29 7.48 -19.61
C ILE A 95 -26.44 6.41 -18.93
N LYS A 96 -25.78 5.60 -19.75
CA LYS A 96 -24.72 4.67 -19.36
C LYS A 96 -23.39 5.16 -19.91
N THR A 97 -22.34 5.11 -19.10
CA THR A 97 -20.98 5.42 -19.55
C THR A 97 -20.43 4.28 -20.41
N GLN A 98 -19.25 4.48 -21.00
CA GLN A 98 -18.60 3.43 -21.78
C GLN A 98 -18.38 2.15 -20.96
N ASN A 99 -18.08 2.29 -19.66
CA ASN A 99 -17.90 1.16 -18.74
C ASN A 99 -19.24 0.52 -18.29
N GLY A 100 -20.38 0.92 -18.86
CA GLY A 100 -21.70 0.42 -18.52
C GLY A 100 -22.29 0.95 -17.21
N ASN A 101 -21.59 1.83 -16.49
CA ASN A 101 -22.09 2.42 -15.25
C ASN A 101 -23.24 3.39 -15.54
N ASN A 102 -24.35 3.24 -14.81
CA ASN A 102 -25.45 4.20 -14.83
C ASN A 102 -25.36 5.19 -13.66
N ILE A 103 -26.32 6.13 -13.59
CA ILE A 103 -26.37 7.14 -12.53
C ILE A 103 -26.40 6.58 -11.10
N VAL A 104 -27.03 5.41 -10.87
CA VAL A 104 -27.12 4.80 -9.54
C VAL A 104 -25.77 4.24 -9.10
N HIS A 105 -24.98 3.66 -10.01
CA HIS A 105 -23.60 3.24 -9.72
C HIS A 105 -22.75 4.43 -9.20
N TYR A 106 -22.86 5.58 -9.87
CA TYR A 106 -22.17 6.81 -9.46
C TYR A 106 -22.66 7.33 -8.11
N ILE A 107 -23.97 7.32 -7.87
CA ILE A 107 -24.52 7.73 -6.58
C ILE A 107 -23.95 6.85 -5.46
N CYS A 108 -23.95 5.53 -5.63
CA CYS A 108 -23.45 4.58 -4.62
C CYS A 108 -22.02 4.86 -4.18
N GLN A 109 -21.15 5.28 -5.11
CA GLN A 109 -19.73 5.57 -4.86
C GLN A 109 -19.45 7.04 -4.47
N SER A 110 -20.47 7.89 -4.38
CA SER A 110 -20.33 9.33 -4.10
C SER A 110 -20.75 9.73 -2.69
N THR A 111 -20.30 10.91 -2.26
CA THR A 111 -20.62 11.57 -0.98
C THR A 111 -21.50 12.80 -1.17
N ILE A 112 -22.50 12.73 -2.07
CA ILE A 112 -23.43 13.84 -2.33
C ILE A 112 -24.30 14.18 -1.09
N PRO A 113 -24.62 15.46 -0.85
CA PRO A 113 -25.53 15.84 0.22
C PRO A 113 -26.96 15.38 -0.08
N LYS A 114 -27.70 14.94 0.95
CA LYS A 114 -29.08 14.42 0.83
C LYS A 114 -29.20 13.26 -0.18
N LYS A 115 -28.19 12.38 -0.16
CA LYS A 115 -28.05 11.20 -1.04
C LYS A 115 -29.31 10.34 -1.04
N ASP A 116 -29.92 10.13 0.13
CA ASP A 116 -31.16 9.38 0.32
C ASP A 116 -32.33 9.93 -0.52
N LYS A 117 -32.56 11.25 -0.47
CA LYS A 117 -33.64 11.92 -1.21
C LYS A 117 -33.36 11.92 -2.70
N PHE A 118 -32.10 12.10 -3.08
CA PHE A 118 -31.70 12.10 -4.48
C PHE A 118 -31.81 10.69 -5.09
N LEU A 119 -31.37 9.65 -4.37
CA LEU A 119 -31.50 8.26 -4.79
C LEU A 119 -32.96 7.86 -4.99
N LYS A 120 -33.86 8.20 -4.04
CA LYS A 120 -35.31 7.99 -4.19
C LYS A 120 -35.88 8.70 -5.43
N TYR A 121 -35.44 9.92 -5.70
CA TYR A 121 -35.86 10.67 -6.89
C TYR A 121 -35.39 10.00 -8.18
N VAL A 122 -34.12 9.61 -8.28
CA VAL A 122 -33.58 8.97 -9.49
C VAL A 122 -34.23 7.62 -9.75
N VAL A 123 -34.41 6.80 -8.70
CA VAL A 123 -35.04 5.48 -8.81
C VAL A 123 -36.53 5.60 -9.15
N SER A 124 -37.24 6.63 -8.67
CA SER A 124 -38.65 6.82 -9.05
C SER A 124 -38.83 7.20 -10.52
N GLN A 125 -37.81 7.82 -11.14
CA GLN A 125 -37.81 8.13 -12.57
C GLN A 125 -37.34 6.95 -13.42
N ASN A 126 -36.41 6.14 -12.91
CA ASN A 126 -35.85 4.98 -13.61
C ASN A 126 -35.58 3.80 -12.66
N PRO A 127 -36.59 2.97 -12.33
CA PRO A 127 -36.44 1.85 -11.41
C PRO A 127 -35.47 0.76 -11.93
N LEU A 128 -35.40 0.58 -13.25
CA LEU A 128 -34.54 -0.43 -13.88
C LEU A 128 -33.04 -0.18 -13.64
N ALA A 129 -32.68 1.06 -13.30
CA ALA A 129 -31.30 1.42 -12.99
C ALA A 129 -30.72 0.68 -11.77
N LEU A 130 -31.56 0.13 -10.89
CA LEU A 130 -31.11 -0.70 -9.76
C LEU A 130 -30.51 -2.05 -10.18
N GLU A 131 -30.87 -2.54 -11.36
CA GLU A 131 -30.53 -3.88 -11.83
C GLU A 131 -29.60 -3.90 -13.04
N ASP A 132 -29.30 -2.73 -13.60
CA ASP A 132 -28.28 -2.61 -14.64
C ASP A 132 -26.93 -3.12 -14.14
N ILE A 133 -26.19 -3.75 -15.05
CA ILE A 133 -24.83 -4.22 -14.79
C ILE A 133 -23.82 -3.38 -15.56
N ASN A 134 -22.67 -3.14 -14.96
CA ASN A 134 -21.52 -2.56 -15.64
C ASN A 134 -20.66 -3.63 -16.35
N GLU A 135 -19.52 -3.25 -16.90
CA GLU A 135 -18.60 -4.17 -17.58
C GLU A 135 -18.11 -5.34 -16.71
N ASN A 136 -18.06 -5.20 -15.38
CA ASN A 136 -17.69 -6.27 -14.45
C ASN A 136 -18.88 -7.20 -14.10
N GLY A 137 -20.08 -6.90 -14.61
CA GLY A 137 -21.32 -7.55 -14.20
C GLY A 137 -21.86 -7.06 -12.85
N ASP A 138 -21.26 -6.01 -12.27
CA ASP A 138 -21.68 -5.47 -10.98
C ASP A 138 -22.96 -4.64 -11.15
N THR A 139 -23.94 -4.87 -10.27
CA THR A 139 -25.07 -3.94 -10.06
C THR A 139 -24.68 -2.82 -9.12
N PRO A 140 -25.48 -1.74 -8.98
CA PRO A 140 -25.22 -0.72 -7.97
C PRO A 140 -25.08 -1.27 -6.54
N LEU A 141 -25.81 -2.35 -6.22
CA LEU A 141 -25.70 -3.01 -4.92
C LEU A 141 -24.34 -3.72 -4.73
N HIS A 142 -23.71 -4.22 -5.79
CA HIS A 142 -22.32 -4.73 -5.73
C HIS A 142 -21.31 -3.59 -5.52
N CYS A 143 -21.55 -2.42 -6.11
CA CYS A 143 -20.67 -1.26 -5.93
C CYS A 143 -20.73 -0.70 -4.51
N ILE A 144 -21.93 -0.59 -3.93
CA ILE A 144 -22.08 -0.07 -2.56
C ILE A 144 -21.60 -1.04 -1.49
N ALA A 145 -21.61 -2.35 -1.76
CA ALA A 145 -21.09 -3.37 -0.85
C ALA A 145 -19.58 -3.22 -0.55
N ARG A 146 -18.83 -2.49 -1.39
CA ARG A 146 -17.41 -2.18 -1.18
C ARG A 146 -17.18 -0.93 -0.33
N THR A 147 -18.24 -0.26 0.10
CA THR A 147 -18.16 0.95 0.92
C THR A 147 -18.72 0.66 2.32
N GLN A 148 -18.67 1.66 3.20
CA GLN A 148 -19.28 1.60 4.52
C GLN A 148 -20.61 2.39 4.57
N ASP A 149 -21.25 2.61 3.42
CA ASP A 149 -22.52 3.35 3.32
C ASP A 149 -23.72 2.44 3.58
N TYR A 150 -23.90 2.08 4.85
CA TYR A 150 -24.92 1.15 5.33
C TYR A 150 -26.33 1.69 5.10
N GLU A 151 -26.58 2.97 5.36
CA GLU A 151 -27.89 3.60 5.24
C GLU A 151 -28.38 3.61 3.78
N SER A 152 -27.51 3.95 2.84
CA SER A 152 -27.85 3.89 1.41
C SER A 152 -28.01 2.44 0.93
N THR A 153 -27.28 1.48 1.52
CA THR A 153 -27.44 0.05 1.21
C THR A 153 -28.81 -0.45 1.63
N ILE A 154 -29.22 -0.16 2.88
CA ILE A 154 -30.57 -0.48 3.38
C ILE A 154 -31.63 0.19 2.50
N LEU A 155 -31.39 1.44 2.08
CA LEU A 155 -32.30 2.15 1.18
C LEU A 155 -32.42 1.47 -0.19
N LEU A 156 -31.32 1.02 -0.80
CA LEU A 156 -31.34 0.27 -2.07
C LEU A 156 -32.10 -1.04 -1.95
N LEU A 157 -31.91 -1.78 -0.85
CA LEU A 157 -32.67 -3.00 -0.56
C LEU A 157 -34.17 -2.71 -0.42
N LYS A 158 -34.53 -1.64 0.31
CA LYS A 158 -35.93 -1.18 0.44
C LYS A 158 -36.54 -0.75 -0.89
N LEU A 159 -35.72 -0.24 -1.82
CA LEU A 159 -36.12 0.15 -3.17
C LEU A 159 -36.19 -1.04 -4.16
N GLY A 160 -35.86 -2.25 -3.73
CA GLY A 160 -36.03 -3.48 -4.50
C GLY A 160 -34.79 -3.98 -5.23
N ALA A 161 -33.59 -3.51 -4.88
CA ALA A 161 -32.35 -4.03 -5.46
C ALA A 161 -32.11 -5.51 -5.09
N SER A 162 -31.70 -6.32 -6.07
CA SER A 162 -31.48 -7.75 -5.90
C SER A 162 -30.18 -8.05 -5.14
N LYS A 163 -30.32 -8.64 -3.95
CA LYS A 163 -29.20 -9.10 -3.12
C LYS A 163 -28.59 -10.44 -3.54
N THR A 164 -29.21 -11.16 -4.48
CA THR A 164 -28.79 -12.52 -4.89
C THR A 164 -28.14 -12.55 -6.27
N LYS A 165 -28.19 -11.44 -7.02
CA LYS A 165 -27.60 -11.36 -8.35
C LYS A 165 -26.10 -11.54 -8.28
N GLN A 166 -25.55 -12.25 -9.25
CA GLN A 166 -24.14 -12.55 -9.34
C GLN A 166 -23.49 -11.73 -10.46
N ASN A 167 -22.32 -11.16 -10.18
CA ASN A 167 -21.48 -10.52 -11.20
C ASN A 167 -20.72 -11.56 -12.05
N LYS A 168 -19.84 -11.11 -12.94
CA LYS A 168 -19.04 -12.02 -13.81
C LYS A 168 -18.12 -12.96 -13.04
N ASN A 169 -17.77 -12.62 -11.80
CA ASN A 169 -16.98 -13.46 -10.89
C ASN A 169 -17.84 -14.38 -10.02
N VAL A 170 -19.15 -14.49 -10.29
CA VAL A 170 -20.10 -15.31 -9.53
C VAL A 170 -20.28 -14.81 -8.09
N MET A 171 -19.89 -13.56 -7.81
CA MET A 171 -19.99 -12.94 -6.49
C MET A 171 -21.33 -12.23 -6.34
N THR A 172 -21.99 -12.42 -5.20
CA THR A 172 -23.15 -11.60 -4.79
C THR A 172 -22.66 -10.36 -4.03
N PRO A 173 -23.49 -9.31 -3.85
CA PRO A 173 -23.11 -8.16 -3.06
C PRO A 173 -22.64 -8.51 -1.64
N ALA A 174 -23.29 -9.49 -0.99
CA ALA A 174 -22.87 -9.95 0.34
C ALA A 174 -21.47 -10.58 0.30
N LEU A 175 -21.17 -11.40 -0.71
CA LEU A 175 -19.84 -12.01 -0.83
C LEU A 175 -18.73 -10.98 -1.08
N ILE A 176 -19.04 -9.88 -1.78
CA ILE A 176 -18.12 -8.75 -1.93
C ILE A 176 -17.87 -8.09 -0.57
N ALA A 177 -18.91 -7.82 0.22
CA ALA A 177 -18.75 -7.26 1.57
C ALA A 177 -17.86 -8.14 2.47
N LEU A 178 -17.96 -9.46 2.34
CA LEU A 178 -17.12 -10.42 3.07
C LEU A 178 -15.66 -10.39 2.60
N GLU A 179 -15.42 -10.29 1.29
CA GLU A 179 -14.08 -10.18 0.70
C GLU A 179 -13.35 -8.91 1.15
N GLU A 180 -14.09 -7.80 1.28
CA GLU A 180 -13.58 -6.51 1.77
C GLU A 180 -13.47 -6.46 3.31
N GLY A 181 -13.80 -7.54 4.02
CA GLY A 181 -13.76 -7.61 5.49
C GLY A 181 -14.83 -6.78 6.21
N ASN A 182 -15.89 -6.39 5.51
CA ASN A 182 -16.99 -5.59 6.05
C ASN A 182 -18.14 -6.48 6.54
N PHE A 183 -17.98 -7.03 7.74
CA PHE A 183 -18.95 -7.98 8.34
C PHE A 183 -20.33 -7.36 8.58
N LEU A 184 -20.41 -6.10 9.02
CA LEU A 184 -21.69 -5.42 9.23
C LEU A 184 -22.45 -5.24 7.90
N MET A 185 -21.75 -4.90 6.82
CA MET A 185 -22.35 -4.84 5.48
C MET A 185 -22.82 -6.23 5.02
N TRP A 186 -22.06 -7.28 5.33
CA TRP A 186 -22.46 -8.67 5.03
C TRP A 186 -23.76 -9.05 5.74
N ASP A 187 -23.90 -8.72 7.03
CA ASP A 187 -25.12 -8.96 7.80
C ASP A 187 -26.33 -8.22 7.20
N ILE A 188 -26.18 -6.93 6.93
CA ILE A 188 -27.22 -6.11 6.28
C ILE A 188 -27.67 -6.74 4.94
N LEU A 189 -26.70 -7.16 4.12
CA LEU A 189 -26.98 -7.77 2.81
C LEU A 189 -27.54 -9.19 2.93
N LYS A 190 -27.30 -9.91 4.03
CA LYS A 190 -27.88 -11.23 4.30
C LYS A 190 -29.31 -11.13 4.83
N GLU A 191 -29.49 -10.39 5.91
CA GLU A 191 -30.75 -10.27 6.63
C GLU A 191 -31.80 -9.46 5.88
N GLY A 192 -31.38 -8.48 5.07
CA GLY A 192 -32.27 -7.65 4.26
C GLY A 192 -32.58 -6.30 4.91
N SER A 193 -33.75 -5.73 4.62
CA SER A 193 -34.13 -4.33 4.88
C SER A 193 -34.33 -3.92 6.37
N LYS A 194 -33.73 -4.64 7.32
CA LYS A 194 -33.74 -4.32 8.76
C LYS A 194 -32.97 -3.03 9.07
N THR A 195 -33.21 -2.42 10.23
CA THR A 195 -32.47 -1.20 10.65
C THR A 195 -31.17 -1.56 11.37
N ILE A 196 -30.22 -0.62 11.43
CA ILE A 196 -28.90 -0.83 12.04
C ILE A 196 -29.03 -1.09 13.56
N GLU A 197 -30.03 -0.49 14.20
CA GLU A 197 -30.31 -0.66 15.64
C GLU A 197 -30.78 -2.10 15.95
N ASP A 198 -31.66 -2.67 15.09
CA ASP A 198 -32.14 -4.06 15.22
C ASP A 198 -31.00 -5.08 15.10
N ILE A 199 -30.03 -4.82 14.20
CA ILE A 199 -28.89 -5.71 13.91
C ILE A 199 -27.87 -5.70 15.06
N ASN A 200 -27.66 -4.54 15.70
CA ASN A 200 -26.69 -4.40 16.78
C ASN A 200 -27.15 -5.02 18.11
N GLU A 201 -28.46 -5.11 18.37
CA GLU A 201 -29.00 -5.81 19.54
C GLU A 201 -29.02 -7.34 19.34
N GLU A 202 -29.34 -7.86 18.15
CA GLU A 202 -29.30 -9.30 17.84
C GLU A 202 -27.86 -9.86 17.77
N ASN A 203 -26.86 -9.06 17.38
CA ASN A 203 -25.45 -9.48 17.24
C ASN A 203 -24.75 -9.83 18.57
N LYS A 204 -25.26 -9.37 19.71
CA LYS A 204 -24.72 -9.74 21.04
C LYS A 204 -25.17 -11.12 21.54
N GLU A 205 -26.35 -11.60 21.14
CA GLU A 205 -26.86 -12.94 21.52
C GLU A 205 -26.55 -14.02 20.45
N THR A 206 -26.31 -13.63 19.20
CA THR A 206 -26.11 -14.56 18.08
C THR A 206 -24.68 -15.10 17.94
N GLU A 207 -23.62 -14.40 18.36
CA GLU A 207 -22.25 -14.96 18.31
C GLU A 207 -22.07 -16.19 19.23
N GLU A 208 -22.65 -16.17 20.43
CA GLU A 208 -22.64 -17.31 21.36
C GLU A 208 -23.62 -18.42 20.92
N SER A 209 -24.75 -18.06 20.33
CA SER A 209 -25.78 -18.99 19.88
C SER A 209 -25.46 -19.67 18.53
N LEU A 210 -24.79 -18.99 17.59
CA LEU A 210 -24.36 -19.55 16.29
C LEU A 210 -23.30 -20.64 16.47
N THR A 211 -22.38 -20.43 17.41
CA THR A 211 -21.32 -21.39 17.75
C THR A 211 -21.90 -22.64 18.42
N SER A 212 -22.94 -22.47 19.24
CA SER A 212 -23.67 -23.53 19.94
C SER A 212 -24.63 -24.30 19.01
N LEU A 213 -25.42 -23.60 18.18
CA LEU A 213 -26.45 -24.18 17.32
C LEU A 213 -25.86 -24.94 16.11
N MET A 214 -24.68 -24.54 15.62
CA MET A 214 -23.92 -25.34 14.64
C MET A 214 -23.49 -26.70 15.22
N LYS A 215 -23.20 -26.76 16.52
CA LYS A 215 -22.78 -27.98 17.22
C LYS A 215 -23.94 -28.95 17.44
N THR A 216 -25.14 -28.43 17.75
CA THR A 216 -26.30 -29.26 18.15
C THR A 216 -27.20 -29.71 16.98
N LYS A 217 -27.24 -28.98 15.85
CA LYS A 217 -28.07 -29.37 14.67
C LYS A 217 -27.41 -30.40 13.73
N LEU A 218 -26.15 -30.76 13.98
CA LEU A 218 -25.44 -31.83 13.26
C LEU A 218 -25.90 -33.24 13.68
N GLU A 219 -26.62 -33.39 14.79
CA GLU A 219 -26.91 -34.71 15.38
C GLU A 219 -28.28 -35.31 15.05
N GLY A 220 -29.16 -34.67 14.28
CA GLY A 220 -30.47 -35.30 13.99
C GLY A 220 -31.28 -34.75 12.81
N ALA A 221 -31.23 -35.45 11.66
CA ALA A 221 -32.41 -35.77 10.82
C ALA A 221 -32.04 -36.53 9.51
N THR A 222 -32.49 -37.79 9.43
CA THR A 222 -32.96 -38.60 8.27
C THR A 222 -32.07 -38.84 7.02
N TYR A 223 -30.84 -39.27 7.27
CA TYR A 223 -30.09 -40.46 6.80
C TYR A 223 -30.12 -41.08 5.37
N LYS A 224 -31.07 -40.88 4.43
CA LYS A 224 -31.01 -41.59 3.11
C LYS A 224 -30.97 -40.71 1.87
N GLY A 225 -31.84 -39.71 1.77
CA GLY A 225 -31.79 -38.73 0.66
C GLY A 225 -30.64 -37.74 0.78
N LYS A 226 -30.28 -37.41 2.03
CA LYS A 226 -29.11 -36.58 2.38
C LYS A 226 -27.81 -37.25 1.96
N MET A 227 -27.66 -38.56 2.17
CA MET A 227 -26.42 -39.30 1.91
C MET A 227 -25.99 -39.28 0.44
N VAL A 228 -26.93 -39.41 -0.50
CA VAL A 228 -26.64 -39.45 -1.95
C VAL A 228 -26.28 -38.06 -2.51
N MET A 229 -26.98 -37.02 -2.05
CA MET A 229 -26.71 -35.63 -2.45
C MET A 229 -25.49 -35.04 -1.73
N GLU A 230 -25.29 -35.33 -0.45
CA GLU A 230 -24.08 -34.97 0.29
C GLU A 230 -22.86 -35.73 -0.21
N GLN A 231 -22.96 -37.01 -0.60
CA GLN A 231 -21.86 -37.70 -1.29
C GLN A 231 -21.53 -37.03 -2.62
N LYS A 232 -22.52 -36.76 -3.49
CA LYS A 232 -22.25 -36.08 -4.77
C LYS A 232 -21.70 -34.66 -4.59
N VAL A 233 -22.20 -33.90 -3.62
CA VAL A 233 -21.72 -32.55 -3.30
C VAL A 233 -20.34 -32.60 -2.66
N ASN A 234 -20.04 -33.58 -1.82
CA ASN A 234 -18.71 -33.77 -1.24
C ASN A 234 -17.71 -34.30 -2.26
N GLU A 235 -18.12 -35.16 -3.20
CA GLU A 235 -17.31 -35.60 -4.34
C GLU A 235 -17.05 -34.45 -5.32
N LEU A 236 -18.05 -33.60 -5.60
CA LEU A 236 -17.85 -32.39 -6.40
C LEU A 236 -17.00 -31.35 -5.68
N LYS A 237 -17.18 -31.15 -4.37
CA LYS A 237 -16.36 -30.25 -3.56
C LYS A 237 -14.94 -30.78 -3.42
N ALA A 238 -14.75 -32.09 -3.24
CA ALA A 238 -13.44 -32.73 -3.23
C ALA A 238 -12.79 -32.63 -4.61
N SER A 239 -13.52 -32.88 -5.70
CA SER A 239 -13.02 -32.72 -7.08
C SER A 239 -12.70 -31.26 -7.42
N LEU A 240 -13.50 -30.29 -6.95
CA LEU A 240 -13.24 -28.86 -7.10
C LEU A 240 -12.10 -28.37 -6.20
N ALA A 241 -11.96 -28.91 -4.99
CA ALA A 241 -10.83 -28.64 -4.10
C ALA A 241 -9.55 -29.29 -4.62
N GLU A 242 -9.64 -30.45 -5.25
CA GLU A 242 -8.54 -31.14 -5.91
C GLU A 242 -8.18 -30.47 -7.22
N LEU A 243 -9.14 -29.97 -8.00
CA LEU A 243 -8.90 -29.13 -9.19
C LEU A 243 -8.37 -27.75 -8.82
N ARG A 244 -8.80 -27.16 -7.70
CA ARG A 244 -8.23 -25.92 -7.15
C ARG A 244 -6.83 -26.17 -6.62
N LYS A 245 -6.61 -27.22 -5.83
CA LYS A 245 -5.26 -27.64 -5.40
C LYS A 245 -4.38 -28.00 -6.59
N LYS A 246 -4.91 -28.64 -7.63
CA LYS A 246 -4.19 -28.93 -8.88
C LYS A 246 -3.95 -27.65 -9.66
N LYS A 247 -4.86 -26.68 -9.71
CA LYS A 247 -4.67 -25.39 -10.38
C LYS A 247 -3.68 -24.50 -9.62
N THR A 248 -3.78 -24.45 -8.30
CA THR A 248 -2.84 -23.74 -7.43
C THR A 248 -1.49 -24.44 -7.46
N SER A 249 -1.41 -25.76 -7.33
CA SER A 249 -0.17 -26.53 -7.50
C SER A 249 0.35 -26.46 -8.92
N LEU A 250 -0.48 -26.36 -9.96
CA LEU A 250 -0.06 -26.19 -11.34
C LEU A 250 0.39 -24.76 -11.59
N ASN A 251 -0.22 -23.74 -10.98
CA ASN A 251 0.22 -22.35 -11.04
C ASN A 251 1.49 -22.15 -10.22
N GLU A 252 1.61 -22.77 -9.05
CA GLU A 252 2.83 -22.80 -8.24
C GLU A 252 3.91 -23.58 -8.96
N LYS A 253 3.60 -24.73 -9.57
CA LYS A 253 4.54 -25.45 -10.44
C LYS A 253 4.84 -24.66 -11.71
N LEU A 254 3.91 -23.89 -12.25
CA LEU A 254 4.13 -23.04 -13.43
C LEU A 254 5.01 -21.86 -13.04
N ASP A 255 4.80 -21.24 -11.89
CA ASP A 255 5.63 -20.18 -11.32
C ASP A 255 7.00 -20.73 -10.91
N GLU A 256 7.07 -21.97 -10.42
CA GLU A 256 8.30 -22.67 -10.09
C GLU A 256 9.03 -23.13 -11.36
N ILE A 257 8.32 -23.54 -12.41
CA ILE A 257 8.85 -23.82 -13.75
C ILE A 257 9.32 -22.52 -14.40
N LEU A 258 8.58 -21.43 -14.31
CA LEU A 258 8.96 -20.09 -14.79
C LEU A 258 10.14 -19.52 -13.98
N LYS A 259 10.23 -19.81 -12.67
CA LYS A 259 11.41 -19.52 -11.83
C LYS A 259 12.60 -20.43 -12.16
N ARG A 260 12.37 -21.69 -12.51
CA ARG A 260 13.41 -22.64 -12.98
C ARG A 260 13.87 -22.31 -14.41
N GLU A 261 13.00 -21.71 -15.23
CA GLU A 261 13.30 -21.18 -16.56
C GLU A 261 13.91 -19.77 -16.51
N ARG A 262 13.78 -19.05 -15.38
CA ARG A 262 14.50 -17.78 -15.18
C ARG A 262 15.99 -18.04 -15.22
N ALA A 263 16.65 -17.36 -16.15
CA ALA A 263 18.09 -17.48 -16.34
C ALA A 263 18.92 -16.83 -15.22
N LYS A 264 18.30 -16.03 -14.33
CA LYS A 264 18.99 -15.19 -13.35
C LYS A 264 18.30 -15.16 -11.99
N GLU A 265 19.10 -15.12 -10.92
CA GLU A 265 18.72 -14.85 -9.53
C GLU A 265 18.73 -13.33 -9.30
N ILE A 266 17.61 -12.80 -8.79
CA ILE A 266 17.41 -11.36 -8.61
C ILE A 266 17.50 -10.98 -7.12
N ILE A 267 18.39 -10.06 -6.79
CA ILE A 267 18.70 -9.66 -5.42
C ILE A 267 18.42 -8.17 -5.22
N LEU A 268 17.69 -7.84 -4.16
CA LEU A 268 17.56 -6.48 -3.64
C LEU A 268 18.36 -6.33 -2.35
N SER A 269 19.35 -5.45 -2.36
CA SER A 269 20.14 -5.09 -1.17
C SER A 269 19.82 -3.67 -0.74
N ILE A 270 19.52 -3.47 0.54
CA ILE A 270 19.30 -2.14 1.11
C ILE A 270 20.32 -1.92 2.24
N ASP A 271 21.13 -0.88 2.09
CA ASP A 271 22.19 -0.55 3.04
C ASP A 271 21.63 0.01 4.36
N GLY A 272 22.52 0.15 5.35
CA GLY A 272 22.24 0.92 6.56
C GLY A 272 22.38 2.43 6.35
N GLY A 273 21.86 3.21 7.30
CA GLY A 273 21.93 4.68 7.21
C GLY A 273 21.05 5.47 8.18
N GLY A 274 20.40 4.80 9.14
CA GLY A 274 19.48 5.43 10.08
C GLY A 274 18.29 6.08 9.37
N ILE A 275 17.90 7.28 9.78
CA ILE A 275 16.72 7.94 9.20
C ILE A 275 16.83 8.25 7.69
N LYS A 276 18.04 8.21 7.13
CA LYS A 276 18.27 8.40 5.69
C LYS A 276 17.66 7.30 4.82
N GLY A 277 17.21 6.18 5.39
CA GLY A 277 16.42 5.18 4.69
C GLY A 277 15.14 5.72 4.03
N VAL A 278 14.69 6.92 4.43
CA VAL A 278 13.62 7.65 3.72
C VAL A 278 13.99 7.89 2.24
N LEU A 279 15.26 8.17 1.93
CA LEU A 279 15.75 8.31 0.55
C LEU A 279 15.52 7.02 -0.23
N GLU A 280 15.89 5.90 0.37
CA GLU A 280 15.81 4.57 -0.23
C GLU A 280 14.36 4.18 -0.50
N CYS A 281 13.45 4.41 0.47
CA CYS A 281 12.01 4.20 0.31
C CYS A 281 11.42 4.99 -0.86
N ILE A 282 11.79 6.27 -1.01
CA ILE A 282 11.22 7.14 -2.05
C ILE A 282 11.79 6.79 -3.41
N ILE A 283 13.09 6.50 -3.50
CA ILE A 283 13.71 6.00 -4.73
C ILE A 283 13.05 4.70 -5.17
N LEU A 284 12.82 3.74 -4.26
CA LEU A 284 12.08 2.51 -4.56
C LEU A 284 10.65 2.78 -5.03
N ALA A 285 9.93 3.71 -4.39
CA ALA A 285 8.59 4.10 -4.82
C ALA A 285 8.58 4.67 -6.25
N ARG A 286 9.53 5.56 -6.57
CA ARG A 286 9.69 6.16 -7.91
C ARG A 286 10.09 5.12 -8.96
N ILE A 287 10.90 4.13 -8.59
CA ILE A 287 11.21 2.98 -9.46
C ILE A 287 9.94 2.18 -9.73
N LEU A 288 9.14 1.86 -8.71
CA LEU A 288 7.89 1.11 -8.87
C LEU A 288 6.85 1.81 -9.74
N GLU A 289 6.77 3.14 -9.68
CA GLU A 289 5.89 3.92 -10.55
C GLU A 289 6.20 3.70 -12.05
N LYS A 290 7.47 3.46 -12.39
CA LYS A 290 7.93 3.19 -13.77
C LYS A 290 8.05 1.71 -14.09
N HIS A 291 8.36 0.88 -13.10
CA HIS A 291 8.56 -0.57 -13.19
C HIS A 291 7.69 -1.29 -12.14
N PRO A 292 6.37 -1.44 -12.37
CA PRO A 292 5.44 -1.99 -11.36
C PRO A 292 5.71 -3.43 -10.95
N GLN A 293 6.49 -4.19 -11.73
CA GLN A 293 6.86 -5.58 -11.44
C GLN A 293 8.20 -5.68 -10.68
N PHE A 294 8.88 -4.56 -10.40
CA PHE A 294 10.22 -4.54 -9.82
C PHE A 294 10.33 -5.42 -8.56
N LEU A 295 9.40 -5.25 -7.60
CA LEU A 295 9.41 -6.03 -6.36
C LEU A 295 8.90 -7.47 -6.49
N LYS A 296 8.10 -7.79 -7.52
CA LYS A 296 7.54 -9.14 -7.72
C LYS A 296 8.59 -10.15 -8.19
N ASN A 297 9.70 -9.65 -8.74
CA ASN A 297 10.72 -10.47 -9.35
C ASN A 297 11.92 -10.75 -8.45
N ILE A 298 11.86 -10.37 -7.17
CA ILE A 298 12.97 -10.52 -6.24
C ILE A 298 12.98 -11.93 -5.65
N ASP A 299 14.13 -12.60 -5.74
CA ASP A 299 14.35 -13.92 -5.17
C ASP A 299 14.99 -13.82 -3.77
N LEU A 300 15.86 -12.84 -3.55
CA LEU A 300 16.53 -12.56 -2.27
C LEU A 300 16.44 -11.08 -1.90
N VAL A 301 16.06 -10.81 -0.65
CA VAL A 301 16.23 -9.49 -0.03
C VAL A 301 17.33 -9.55 1.03
N CYS A 302 18.17 -8.52 1.08
CA CYS A 302 19.16 -8.36 2.14
C CYS A 302 19.22 -6.93 2.69
N GLY A 303 19.34 -6.80 4.01
CA GLY A 303 19.25 -5.51 4.69
C GLY A 303 20.17 -5.37 5.90
N CYS A 304 20.67 -4.15 6.11
CA CYS A 304 21.51 -3.77 7.26
C CYS A 304 20.91 -2.57 7.99
N SER A 305 20.90 -2.56 9.33
CA SER A 305 20.41 -1.42 10.12
C SER A 305 18.99 -1.03 9.72
N VAL A 306 18.74 0.23 9.36
CA VAL A 306 17.45 0.65 8.81
C VAL A 306 17.03 -0.22 7.61
N GLY A 307 17.97 -0.61 6.74
CA GLY A 307 17.73 -1.50 5.61
C GLY A 307 17.14 -2.85 6.03
N SER A 308 17.48 -3.37 7.22
CA SER A 308 16.85 -4.59 7.77
C SER A 308 15.35 -4.42 8.01
N ILE A 309 14.94 -3.26 8.51
CA ILE A 309 13.53 -2.90 8.73
C ILE A 309 12.83 -2.82 7.38
N LEU A 310 13.45 -2.13 6.41
CA LEU A 310 12.87 -1.94 5.07
C LEU A 310 12.67 -3.28 4.37
N VAL A 311 13.70 -4.13 4.29
CA VAL A 311 13.56 -5.42 3.59
C VAL A 311 12.60 -6.36 4.30
N SER A 312 12.52 -6.33 5.64
CA SER A 312 11.54 -7.10 6.40
C SER A 312 10.12 -6.66 6.08
N MET A 313 9.87 -5.35 6.00
CA MET A 313 8.57 -4.80 5.62
C MET A 313 8.19 -5.15 4.17
N LEU A 314 9.14 -5.03 3.24
CA LEU A 314 8.93 -5.39 1.83
C LEU A 314 8.64 -6.89 1.69
N ALA A 315 9.33 -7.75 2.45
CA ALA A 315 9.18 -9.20 2.43
C ALA A 315 7.78 -9.67 2.86
N ILE A 316 7.09 -8.89 3.71
CA ILE A 316 5.70 -9.15 4.14
C ILE A 316 4.67 -8.35 3.33
N GLY A 317 5.09 -7.69 2.25
CA GLY A 317 4.20 -7.01 1.30
C GLY A 317 3.84 -5.56 1.64
N ILE A 318 4.54 -4.91 2.58
CA ILE A 318 4.35 -3.48 2.84
C ILE A 318 5.03 -2.66 1.74
N THR A 319 4.39 -1.59 1.27
CA THR A 319 4.89 -0.77 0.15
C THR A 319 6.03 0.16 0.59
N PRO A 320 6.93 0.58 -0.33
CA PRO A 320 7.99 1.54 0.01
C PRO A 320 7.48 2.89 0.56
N ARG A 321 6.30 3.36 0.10
CA ARG A 321 5.69 4.59 0.64
C ARG A 321 5.30 4.40 2.11
N ASN A 322 4.67 3.27 2.46
CA ASN A 322 4.34 2.94 3.85
C ASN A 322 5.61 2.74 4.71
N CYS A 323 6.68 2.19 4.15
CA CYS A 323 7.99 2.15 4.83
C CYS A 323 8.50 3.56 5.13
N SER A 324 8.39 4.51 4.19
CA SER A 324 8.76 5.91 4.44
C SER A 324 7.92 6.56 5.54
N ASP A 325 6.62 6.27 5.59
CA ASP A 325 5.73 6.82 6.61
C ASP A 325 6.07 6.28 8.00
N LEU A 326 6.42 4.99 8.08
CA LEU A 326 6.93 4.42 9.31
C LEU A 326 8.24 5.09 9.76
N LEU A 327 9.20 5.27 8.86
CA LEU A 327 10.44 5.94 9.20
C LEU A 327 10.19 7.36 9.72
N ASN A 328 9.18 8.05 9.19
CA ASN A 328 8.76 9.34 9.71
C ASN A 328 8.25 9.27 11.16
N ILE A 329 7.47 8.25 11.50
CA ILE A 329 7.02 8.00 12.89
C ILE A 329 8.22 7.67 13.79
N ILE A 330 9.09 6.76 13.36
CA ILE A 330 10.34 6.41 14.08
C ILE A 330 11.16 7.67 14.33
N SER A 331 11.25 8.58 13.35
CA SER A 331 12.05 9.79 13.50
C SER A 331 11.61 10.71 14.63
N GLN A 332 10.29 10.80 14.84
CA GLN A 332 9.66 11.69 15.80
C GLN A 332 9.67 11.07 17.20
N GLU A 333 9.51 9.75 17.28
CA GLU A 333 9.32 9.08 18.55
C GLU A 333 10.61 8.52 19.15
N VAL A 334 11.51 7.97 18.32
CA VAL A 334 12.69 7.22 18.77
C VAL A 334 13.90 8.12 19.00
N PHE A 335 14.13 9.11 18.13
CA PHE A 335 15.32 9.97 18.23
C PHE A 335 15.13 11.16 19.19
N VAL A 336 14.53 10.90 20.35
CA VAL A 336 14.35 11.86 21.45
C VAL A 336 15.41 11.59 22.51
N LYS A 337 16.23 12.60 22.84
CA LYS A 337 17.28 12.47 23.86
C LYS A 337 16.67 12.32 25.26
N PRO A 338 17.19 11.43 26.12
CA PRO A 338 16.75 11.35 27.51
C PRO A 338 17.10 12.62 28.28
N THR A 339 16.22 13.04 29.19
CA THR A 339 16.34 14.29 29.98
C THR A 339 17.57 14.32 30.88
N ILE A 340 18.05 13.16 31.32
CA ILE A 340 19.27 12.99 32.11
C ILE A 340 20.06 11.83 31.49
N ALA A 341 21.26 12.09 31.00
CA ALA A 341 22.10 11.10 30.31
C ALA A 341 23.53 11.13 30.88
N ILE A 342 23.80 10.29 31.89
CA ILE A 342 25.16 10.01 32.37
C ILE A 342 25.42 8.53 32.07
N ASN A 343 26.47 8.24 31.29
CA ASN A 343 26.85 6.87 30.88
C ASN A 343 25.73 6.06 30.21
N GLN A 344 24.92 6.69 29.36
CA GLN A 344 23.86 6.02 28.59
C GLN A 344 23.98 6.36 27.10
N PRO A 345 23.51 5.47 26.19
CA PRO A 345 23.48 5.79 24.77
C PRO A 345 22.53 6.95 24.45
N LYS A 346 22.72 7.54 23.27
CA LYS A 346 22.04 8.76 22.84
C LYS A 346 20.51 8.64 22.82
N TYR A 347 20.00 7.44 22.53
CA TYR A 347 18.58 7.13 22.38
C TYR A 347 18.23 5.82 23.09
N ARG A 348 16.97 5.70 23.53
CA ARG A 348 16.42 4.46 24.08
C ARG A 348 15.86 3.60 22.94
N ASN A 349 15.94 2.29 23.10
CA ASN A 349 15.44 1.31 22.13
C ASN A 349 14.00 0.83 22.41
N ASP A 350 13.40 1.23 23.54
CA ASP A 350 12.08 0.80 24.00
C ASP A 350 10.97 1.18 23.02
N LYS A 351 10.94 2.44 22.57
CA LYS A 351 9.96 2.89 21.57
C LYS A 351 10.14 2.22 20.22
N LEU A 352 11.39 2.05 19.77
CA LEU A 352 11.67 1.35 18.51
C LEU A 352 11.20 -0.10 18.60
N LYS A 353 11.52 -0.79 19.70
CA LYS A 353 11.04 -2.15 19.98
C LYS A 353 9.52 -2.24 19.88
N TYR A 354 8.80 -1.36 20.58
CA TYR A 354 7.33 -1.35 20.56
C TYR A 354 6.76 -1.15 19.15
N ILE A 355 7.35 -0.23 18.38
CA ILE A 355 6.95 0.02 16.98
C ILE A 355 7.18 -1.23 16.12
N LEU A 356 8.34 -1.88 16.24
CA LEU A 356 8.66 -3.08 15.46
C LEU A 356 7.77 -4.27 15.85
N GLU A 357 7.50 -4.47 17.15
CA GLU A 357 6.57 -5.49 17.65
C GLU A 357 5.14 -5.24 17.15
N TYR A 358 4.69 -3.98 17.08
CA TYR A 358 3.37 -3.65 16.57
C TYR A 358 3.21 -4.00 15.08
N ILE A 359 4.26 -3.76 14.28
CA ILE A 359 4.23 -3.93 12.82
C ILE A 359 4.40 -5.39 12.42
N PHE A 360 5.41 -6.05 13.00
CA PHE A 360 5.73 -7.44 12.67
C PHE A 360 4.93 -8.44 13.48
N LYS A 361 4.33 -8.05 14.62
CA LYS A 361 3.58 -8.95 15.51
C LYS A 361 4.41 -10.20 15.82
N GLU A 362 3.87 -11.38 15.53
CA GLU A 362 4.51 -12.68 15.74
C GLU A 362 5.14 -13.26 14.45
N ILE A 363 5.32 -12.44 13.40
CA ILE A 363 5.92 -12.90 12.14
C ILE A 363 7.39 -13.28 12.36
N LYS A 364 7.74 -14.46 11.86
CA LYS A 364 9.07 -15.06 11.97
C LYS A 364 9.72 -15.24 10.60
N ILE A 365 11.02 -15.55 10.59
CA ILE A 365 11.75 -15.81 9.34
C ILE A 365 11.08 -16.89 8.49
N LYS A 366 10.59 -17.97 9.10
CA LYS A 366 9.92 -19.07 8.37
C LYS A 366 8.65 -18.64 7.62
N ASP A 367 8.05 -17.53 8.01
CA ASP A 367 6.83 -17.00 7.39
C ASP A 367 7.15 -16.15 6.14
N ILE A 368 8.44 -15.83 5.90
CA ILE A 368 8.90 -15.09 4.72
C ILE A 368 9.01 -16.03 3.52
N GLN A 369 8.43 -15.61 2.39
CA GLN A 369 8.39 -16.41 1.15
C GLN A 369 9.65 -16.30 0.28
N CYS A 370 10.30 -15.13 0.24
CA CYS A 370 11.54 -14.95 -0.51
C CYS A 370 12.76 -15.37 0.33
N LYS A 371 13.91 -15.55 -0.31
CA LYS A 371 15.16 -15.68 0.44
C LYS A 371 15.39 -14.37 1.19
N TYR A 372 15.86 -14.47 2.42
CA TYR A 372 15.97 -13.35 3.35
C TYR A 372 17.30 -13.42 4.08
N LEU A 373 17.99 -12.28 4.19
CA LEU A 373 19.23 -12.16 4.94
C LEU A 373 19.33 -10.78 5.61
N VAL A 374 19.54 -10.75 6.92
CA VAL A 374 19.84 -9.51 7.65
C VAL A 374 21.11 -9.69 8.45
N ASP A 375 22.03 -8.75 8.33
CA ASP A 375 23.29 -8.76 9.04
C ASP A 375 23.20 -8.05 10.41
N THR A 376 24.08 -8.48 11.31
CA THR A 376 24.26 -7.92 12.65
C THR A 376 25.61 -8.38 13.20
N PHE A 377 26.04 -7.82 14.31
CA PHE A 377 27.25 -8.25 15.00
C PHE A 377 26.91 -8.77 16.40
N ARG A 378 27.24 -10.04 16.68
CA ARG A 378 27.09 -10.63 18.01
C ARG A 378 28.30 -10.24 18.84
N ILE A 379 28.10 -9.39 19.84
CA ILE A 379 29.20 -8.92 20.70
C ILE A 379 29.61 -9.95 21.75
N ASP A 380 28.75 -10.95 22.00
CA ASP A 380 28.94 -11.94 23.05
C ASP A 380 28.12 -13.21 22.80
N SER A 381 28.77 -14.38 22.81
CA SER A 381 28.13 -15.70 22.70
C SER A 381 27.56 -16.26 24.01
N GLU A 382 27.57 -15.44 25.08
CA GLU A 382 27.06 -15.71 26.44
C GLU A 382 28.06 -16.38 27.40
N GLU A 383 27.87 -16.14 28.71
CA GLU A 383 28.80 -16.50 29.79
C GLU A 383 28.94 -18.03 30.00
N GLN A 384 27.97 -18.80 29.53
CA GLN A 384 27.91 -20.25 29.72
C GLN A 384 28.66 -21.03 28.64
N GLU A 385 29.12 -20.36 27.58
CA GLU A 385 29.95 -20.99 26.55
C GLU A 385 31.43 -21.04 26.96
N PRO A 386 32.09 -22.21 26.86
CA PRO A 386 33.49 -22.37 27.28
C PRO A 386 34.47 -21.45 26.51
N ASN A 387 34.11 -21.06 25.28
CA ASN A 387 34.88 -20.16 24.42
C ASN A 387 34.03 -18.95 24.02
N ARG A 388 33.69 -18.10 25.00
CA ARG A 388 33.00 -16.82 24.77
C ARG A 388 33.65 -16.05 23.63
N SER A 389 32.86 -15.70 22.62
CA SER A 389 33.35 -15.06 21.40
C SER A 389 32.43 -13.93 20.94
N CYS A 390 32.95 -13.10 20.04
CA CYS A 390 32.16 -12.18 19.24
C CYS A 390 32.30 -12.60 17.78
N GLU A 391 31.25 -12.42 16.98
CA GLU A 391 31.25 -12.87 15.59
C GLU A 391 30.35 -12.02 14.70
N SER A 392 30.69 -12.03 13.42
CA SER A 392 29.78 -11.58 12.37
C SER A 392 28.60 -12.53 12.26
N PHE A 393 27.38 -12.00 12.25
CA PHE A 393 26.19 -12.84 12.30
C PHE A 393 25.17 -12.42 11.25
N CYS A 394 24.47 -13.38 10.66
CA CYS A 394 23.41 -13.12 9.69
C CYS A 394 22.20 -13.97 10.04
N PHE A 395 21.05 -13.33 10.21
CA PHE A 395 19.77 -14.01 10.30
C PHE A 395 19.23 -14.29 8.91
N THR A 396 18.98 -15.56 8.59
CA THR A 396 18.62 -15.96 7.22
C THR A 396 17.75 -17.21 7.16
N ASN A 397 16.94 -17.34 6.10
CA ASN A 397 16.28 -18.61 5.73
C ASN A 397 17.08 -19.43 4.70
N LEU A 398 18.31 -19.02 4.37
CA LEU A 398 19.22 -19.78 3.51
C LEU A 398 19.86 -20.97 4.24
N GLN A 399 19.82 -20.95 5.57
CA GLN A 399 20.34 -21.99 6.45
C GLN A 399 19.31 -22.31 7.53
N LYS A 400 19.40 -23.50 8.12
CA LYS A 400 18.53 -23.93 9.22
C LYS A 400 18.96 -23.29 10.54
N GLY A 401 18.04 -23.18 11.49
CA GLY A 401 18.30 -22.74 12.87
C GLY A 401 17.74 -21.37 13.21
N PHE A 402 17.20 -20.63 12.24
CA PHE A 402 16.66 -19.28 12.43
C PHE A 402 15.14 -19.20 12.21
N GLU A 403 14.47 -20.33 11.98
CA GLU A 403 13.07 -20.39 11.55
C GLU A 403 12.12 -19.69 12.54
N GLU A 404 12.44 -19.76 13.83
CA GLU A 404 11.61 -19.20 14.91
C GLU A 404 11.96 -17.76 15.30
N GLU A 405 12.99 -17.17 14.70
CA GLU A 405 13.42 -15.81 14.99
C GLU A 405 12.37 -14.78 14.51
N LYS A 406 11.96 -13.88 15.41
CA LYS A 406 10.97 -12.84 15.11
C LYS A 406 11.60 -11.72 14.30
N LEU A 407 10.88 -11.21 13.30
CA LEU A 407 11.37 -10.08 12.50
C LEU A 407 11.58 -8.81 13.32
N SER A 408 10.76 -8.58 14.34
CA SER A 408 10.93 -7.46 15.28
C SER A 408 12.28 -7.49 15.98
N ASP A 409 12.68 -8.67 16.47
CA ASP A 409 13.94 -8.84 17.21
C ASP A 409 15.12 -8.72 16.27
N ILE A 410 15.06 -9.35 15.09
CA ILE A 410 16.10 -9.25 14.05
C ILE A 410 16.35 -7.80 13.65
N CYS A 411 15.28 -7.05 13.35
CA CYS A 411 15.37 -5.64 12.99
C CYS A 411 16.00 -4.81 14.12
N LEU A 412 15.63 -5.09 15.37
CA LEU A 412 16.16 -4.35 16.52
C LEU A 412 17.64 -4.66 16.75
N ARG A 413 18.05 -5.94 16.64
CA ARG A 413 19.46 -6.38 16.72
C ARG A 413 20.31 -5.69 15.64
N SER A 414 19.83 -5.68 14.40
CA SER A 414 20.53 -5.08 13.25
C SER A 414 20.58 -3.55 13.29
N SER A 415 19.66 -2.87 13.99
CA SER A 415 19.60 -1.39 14.07
C SER A 415 20.12 -0.79 15.38
N SER A 416 20.63 -1.62 16.30
CA SER A 416 21.19 -1.20 17.59
C SER A 416 22.61 -0.61 17.45
N ALA A 417 22.72 0.56 16.80
CA ALA A 417 24.01 1.20 16.53
C ALA A 417 24.72 1.61 17.83
N PRO A 418 25.99 1.21 18.06
CA PRO A 418 26.74 1.60 19.26
C PRO A 418 26.78 3.11 19.42
N THR A 419 26.86 3.62 20.65
CA THR A 419 26.71 5.06 21.02
C THR A 419 25.30 5.65 20.81
N TYR A 420 24.54 5.16 19.83
CA TYR A 420 23.18 5.60 19.54
C TYR A 420 22.13 4.84 20.34
N PHE A 421 22.22 3.52 20.36
CA PHE A 421 21.30 2.60 21.04
C PHE A 421 22.05 1.64 21.95
N GLN A 422 21.33 1.05 22.92
CA GLN A 422 21.85 -0.08 23.68
C GLN A 422 21.91 -1.34 22.80
N PRO A 423 22.92 -2.21 23.00
CA PRO A 423 22.88 -3.56 22.45
C PRO A 423 21.57 -4.27 22.82
N TYR A 424 21.09 -5.12 21.93
CA TYR A 424 19.86 -5.87 22.15
C TYR A 424 20.14 -7.37 22.01
N GLN A 425 19.90 -8.14 23.08
CA GLN A 425 20.17 -9.59 23.14
C GLN A 425 21.60 -9.97 22.71
N ASN A 426 22.60 -9.21 23.16
CA ASN A 426 24.02 -9.37 22.79
C ASN A 426 24.35 -9.10 21.31
N PHE A 427 23.48 -8.39 20.61
CA PHE A 427 23.73 -7.92 19.24
C PHE A 427 23.80 -6.40 19.16
N VAL A 428 24.57 -5.92 18.19
CA VAL A 428 24.66 -4.52 17.77
C VAL A 428 24.51 -4.41 16.25
N ASP A 429 24.43 -3.18 15.78
CA ASP A 429 24.16 -2.87 14.37
C ASP A 429 25.12 -3.55 13.39
N GLY A 430 24.54 -4.07 12.29
CA GLY A 430 25.26 -4.76 11.21
C GLY A 430 26.29 -3.88 10.50
N GLY A 431 26.13 -2.55 10.55
CA GLY A 431 27.08 -1.58 10.01
C GLY A 431 28.46 -1.65 10.67
N MET A 432 28.58 -2.27 11.85
CA MET A 432 29.88 -2.57 12.46
C MET A 432 30.73 -3.54 11.62
N LEU A 433 30.09 -4.36 10.79
CA LEU A 433 30.74 -5.29 9.88
C LEU A 433 30.83 -4.72 8.47
N ASN A 434 29.66 -4.47 7.89
CA ASN A 434 29.53 -4.02 6.53
C ASN A 434 28.16 -3.35 6.38
N ASN A 435 28.14 -2.05 6.15
CA ASN A 435 26.90 -1.32 5.98
C ASN A 435 26.17 -1.64 4.65
N THR A 436 26.82 -2.40 3.75
CA THR A 436 26.26 -2.86 2.47
C THR A 436 26.12 -4.40 2.47
N PRO A 437 24.96 -4.94 2.88
CA PRO A 437 24.79 -6.35 3.28
C PRO A 437 25.02 -7.37 2.15
N ILE A 438 24.93 -6.96 0.88
CA ILE A 438 25.21 -7.84 -0.26
C ILE A 438 26.60 -8.47 -0.22
N GLY A 439 27.59 -7.77 0.34
CA GLY A 439 28.96 -8.31 0.47
C GLY A 439 29.00 -9.54 1.36
N LEU A 440 28.17 -9.59 2.41
CA LEU A 440 28.05 -10.75 3.30
C LEU A 440 27.23 -11.88 2.69
N CYS A 441 26.29 -11.54 1.78
CA CYS A 441 25.51 -12.56 1.07
C CYS A 441 26.37 -13.44 0.16
N TRP A 442 27.53 -12.98 -0.29
CA TRP A 442 28.35 -13.72 -1.27
C TRP A 442 28.76 -15.12 -0.79
N SER A 443 29.09 -15.30 0.49
CA SER A 443 29.42 -16.62 1.03
C SER A 443 28.20 -17.55 1.00
N PHE A 444 27.02 -17.05 1.36
CA PHE A 444 25.77 -17.81 1.31
C PHE A 444 25.33 -18.13 -0.13
N LEU A 445 25.66 -17.28 -1.09
CA LEU A 445 25.23 -17.44 -2.48
C LEU A 445 26.20 -18.27 -3.31
N PHE A 446 27.50 -18.08 -3.13
CA PHE A 446 28.55 -18.62 -4.00
C PHE A 446 29.53 -19.56 -3.29
N GLY A 447 29.56 -19.53 -1.96
CA GLY A 447 30.47 -20.36 -1.16
C GLY A 447 30.16 -21.86 -1.29
N GLU A 448 31.15 -22.68 -0.97
CA GLU A 448 31.05 -24.15 -1.04
C GLU A 448 29.90 -24.69 -0.17
N GLU A 449 29.72 -24.10 1.02
CA GLU A 449 28.63 -24.40 1.97
C GLU A 449 27.35 -23.56 1.73
N GLY A 450 27.33 -22.75 0.66
CA GLY A 450 26.21 -21.91 0.27
C GLY A 450 25.34 -22.53 -0.82
N LEU A 451 24.56 -21.69 -1.52
CA LEU A 451 23.70 -22.11 -2.64
C LEU A 451 24.47 -22.46 -3.92
N GLN A 452 25.78 -22.15 -3.99
CA GLN A 452 26.64 -22.39 -5.15
C GLN A 452 26.07 -21.84 -6.47
N LEU A 453 25.44 -20.66 -6.42
CA LEU A 453 24.90 -20.00 -7.59
C LEU A 453 26.01 -19.64 -8.58
N ASN A 454 25.68 -19.59 -9.87
CA ASN A 454 26.61 -19.06 -10.86
C ASN A 454 26.61 -17.52 -10.80
N PRO A 455 27.73 -16.84 -10.47
CA PRO A 455 27.76 -15.38 -10.37
C PRO A 455 27.32 -14.65 -11.65
N LYS A 456 27.54 -15.26 -12.83
CA LYS A 456 27.10 -14.69 -14.13
C LYS A 456 25.57 -14.69 -14.31
N LYS A 457 24.86 -15.42 -13.45
CA LYS A 457 23.41 -15.51 -13.40
C LYS A 457 22.84 -14.75 -12.20
N VAL A 458 23.59 -13.88 -11.55
CA VAL A 458 23.07 -13.06 -10.44
C VAL A 458 22.96 -11.61 -10.89
N VAL A 459 21.82 -10.99 -10.60
CA VAL A 459 21.58 -9.56 -10.79
C VAL A 459 21.24 -8.97 -9.44
N CYS A 460 22.06 -8.02 -8.98
CA CYS A 460 21.84 -7.34 -7.72
C CYS A 460 21.55 -5.86 -7.97
N PHE A 461 20.46 -5.38 -7.35
CA PHE A 461 20.18 -3.97 -7.19
C PHE A 461 20.49 -3.59 -5.73
N SER A 462 21.62 -2.93 -5.51
CA SER A 462 22.01 -2.41 -4.20
C SER A 462 21.64 -0.94 -4.11
N LEU A 463 20.83 -0.59 -3.12
CA LEU A 463 20.40 0.76 -2.84
C LEU A 463 21.04 1.23 -1.53
N SER A 464 21.55 2.45 -1.56
CA SER A 464 22.26 3.06 -0.44
C SER A 464 21.69 4.42 -0.11
N ALA A 465 21.70 4.78 1.18
CA ALA A 465 21.21 6.05 1.71
C ALA A 465 22.12 7.27 1.41
N GLY A 466 22.89 7.19 0.31
CA GLY A 466 23.85 8.21 -0.14
C GLY A 466 25.29 7.93 0.28
N LYS A 467 26.23 8.74 -0.21
CA LYS A 467 27.62 8.77 0.26
C LYS A 467 27.98 10.21 0.66
N PRO A 468 28.89 10.38 1.62
CA PRO A 468 29.43 11.69 1.95
C PRO A 468 30.20 12.32 0.79
N ASP A 469 30.35 13.64 0.85
CA ASP A 469 31.55 14.29 0.31
C ASP A 469 32.77 13.79 1.10
N PRO A 470 33.89 13.43 0.46
CA PRO A 470 35.02 12.76 1.12
C PRO A 470 35.42 13.48 2.41
N PHE A 471 35.09 12.84 3.55
CA PHE A 471 35.38 13.37 4.87
C PHE A 471 36.88 13.18 5.15
N TYR A 472 37.64 14.25 5.01
CA TYR A 472 39.06 14.25 5.33
C TYR A 472 39.25 14.40 6.84
N ILE A 473 39.55 13.29 7.51
CA ILE A 473 40.15 13.36 8.86
C ILE A 473 41.63 13.64 8.66
N ASP A 474 42.07 14.82 9.08
CA ASP A 474 43.49 15.17 9.12
C ASP A 474 44.26 14.08 9.89
N SER A 475 45.21 13.43 9.21
CA SER A 475 46.01 12.35 9.78
C SER A 475 46.73 12.77 11.05
N ASN A 476 47.01 14.07 11.22
CA ASN A 476 47.66 14.60 12.42
C ASN A 476 46.74 14.69 13.64
N LYS A 477 45.41 14.57 13.44
CA LYS A 477 44.39 14.56 14.49
C LYS A 477 43.96 13.15 14.88
N ILE A 478 44.19 12.15 14.03
CA ILE A 478 43.92 10.74 14.34
C ILE A 478 44.72 10.32 15.57
N GLY A 479 44.05 9.79 16.60
CA GLY A 479 44.67 9.38 17.86
C GLY A 479 45.00 10.50 18.85
N LYS A 480 44.75 11.78 18.50
CA LYS A 480 44.91 12.93 19.41
C LYS A 480 43.60 13.49 19.94
N GLU A 481 42.48 12.93 19.50
CA GLU A 481 41.15 13.29 20.00
C GLU A 481 40.82 12.54 21.29
N GLU A 482 40.03 13.16 22.17
CA GLU A 482 39.48 12.48 23.35
C GLU A 482 38.65 11.27 22.93
N LEU A 483 38.77 10.17 23.69
CA LEU A 483 38.16 8.86 23.40
C LEU A 483 36.68 8.96 22.99
N CYS A 484 35.92 9.83 23.66
CA CYS A 484 34.48 10.05 23.41
C CYS A 484 34.21 10.62 22.00
N ASN A 485 35.04 11.55 21.51
CA ASN A 485 34.88 12.14 20.18
C ASN A 485 35.32 11.17 19.08
N GLY A 486 36.39 10.40 19.33
CA GLY A 486 36.86 9.37 18.40
C GLY A 486 35.84 8.22 18.21
N GLN A 487 35.19 7.79 19.29
CA GLN A 487 34.18 6.72 19.25
C GLN A 487 32.97 7.10 18.38
N HIS A 488 32.44 8.32 18.51
CA HIS A 488 31.29 8.74 17.71
C HIS A 488 31.61 8.83 16.22
N LYS A 489 32.81 9.32 15.87
CA LYS A 489 33.28 9.38 14.48
C LYS A 489 33.50 8.00 13.87
N LEU A 490 34.02 7.05 14.64
CA LEU A 490 34.24 5.69 14.17
C LEU A 490 32.91 4.97 13.88
N VAL A 491 31.93 5.07 14.79
CA VAL A 491 30.58 4.53 14.53
C VAL A 491 29.94 5.21 13.33
N THR A 492 30.10 6.52 13.18
CA THR A 492 29.58 7.25 12.02
C THR A 492 30.28 6.81 10.73
N LEU A 493 31.56 6.44 10.77
CA LEU A 493 32.30 5.92 9.61
C LEU A 493 31.86 4.50 9.21
N LEU A 494 31.57 3.65 10.19
CA LEU A 494 31.22 2.25 9.97
C LEU A 494 29.72 2.08 9.67
N CYS A 495 28.86 2.64 10.51
CA CYS A 495 27.41 2.40 10.50
C CYS A 495 26.60 3.48 9.78
N MET A 496 27.23 4.56 9.33
CA MET A 496 26.57 5.56 8.49
C MET A 496 27.39 5.77 7.22
N PRO A 497 26.78 5.80 6.03
CA PRO A 497 27.42 6.50 4.94
C PRO A 497 27.50 7.96 5.38
N LEU A 498 28.70 8.46 5.67
CA LEU A 498 28.96 9.81 6.22
C LEU A 498 28.21 10.94 5.48
N GLU A 499 28.20 12.11 6.10
CA GLU A 499 27.44 13.34 5.82
C GLU A 499 27.30 13.82 4.35
N VAL A 500 26.05 14.03 3.90
CA VAL A 500 25.77 14.87 2.72
C VAL A 500 25.96 16.33 3.13
N GLY A 501 26.89 17.06 2.51
CA GLY A 501 27.27 18.43 2.91
C GLY A 501 26.13 19.46 2.97
N LEU A 502 24.98 19.18 2.35
CA LEU A 502 23.75 19.99 2.43
C LEU A 502 22.98 19.87 3.76
N LEU A 503 23.32 18.88 4.61
CA LEU A 503 22.62 18.59 5.87
C LEU A 503 23.24 19.28 7.09
N ASN A 504 24.29 20.09 6.89
CA ASN A 504 25.09 20.81 7.90
C ASN A 504 24.34 21.85 8.77
N ARG A 505 23.00 21.88 8.78
CA ARG A 505 22.22 22.92 9.48
C ARG A 505 20.99 22.41 10.22
N VAL A 506 20.89 21.11 10.48
CA VAL A 506 19.68 20.53 11.07
C VAL A 506 20.02 19.87 12.40
N GLU A 507 19.72 20.53 13.51
CA GLU A 507 19.96 20.02 14.87
C GLU A 507 19.07 18.82 15.23
N TYR A 508 17.93 18.65 14.52
CA TYR A 508 16.92 17.63 14.80
C TYR A 508 16.66 16.71 13.60
N GLN A 509 16.70 15.39 13.82
CA GLN A 509 16.42 14.42 12.75
C GLN A 509 15.02 14.56 12.13
N THR A 510 14.07 15.16 12.84
CA THR A 510 12.70 15.42 12.36
C THR A 510 12.65 16.45 11.23
N GLU A 511 13.53 17.45 11.25
CA GLU A 511 13.66 18.46 10.19
C GLU A 511 14.43 17.92 8.96
N LEU A 512 15.04 16.73 9.08
CA LEU A 512 15.81 16.11 8.02
C LEU A 512 14.91 15.46 6.96
N ILE A 513 13.78 14.90 7.37
CA ILE A 513 12.91 14.13 6.49
C ILE A 513 12.42 14.93 5.29
N PRO A 514 11.85 16.15 5.42
CA PRO A 514 11.38 16.91 4.26
C PRO A 514 12.49 17.13 3.22
N LYS A 515 13.71 17.42 3.66
CA LYS A 515 14.88 17.58 2.78
C LYS A 515 15.28 16.27 2.11
N LEU A 516 15.24 15.16 2.83
CA LEU A 516 15.48 13.85 2.24
C LEU A 516 14.42 13.52 1.18
N LYS A 517 13.15 13.85 1.43
CA LYS A 517 12.08 13.67 0.43
C LYS A 517 12.36 14.48 -0.83
N GLU A 518 12.71 15.75 -0.68
CA GLU A 518 13.09 16.64 -1.80
C GLU A 518 14.27 16.07 -2.61
N ILE A 519 15.38 15.73 -1.93
CA ILE A 519 16.56 15.14 -2.57
C ILE A 519 16.18 13.85 -3.32
N ALA A 520 15.39 12.97 -2.70
CA ALA A 520 15.00 11.71 -3.32
C ALA A 520 14.14 11.89 -4.57
N GLU A 521 13.31 12.93 -4.63
CA GLU A 521 12.50 13.27 -5.81
C GLU A 521 13.36 13.86 -6.95
N GLU A 522 14.48 14.52 -6.63
CA GLU A 522 15.43 15.08 -7.60
C GLU A 522 16.40 14.05 -8.20
N VAL A 523 16.59 12.88 -7.58
CA VAL A 523 17.49 11.84 -8.09
C VAL A 523 17.11 11.45 -9.53
N ASP A 524 18.05 11.59 -10.47
CA ASP A 524 17.87 11.16 -11.86
C ASP A 524 17.91 9.63 -11.98
N LEU A 525 16.77 9.03 -12.32
CA LEU A 525 16.60 7.59 -12.49
C LEU A 525 16.79 7.13 -13.94
N THR A 526 17.24 7.98 -14.86
CA THR A 526 17.36 7.63 -16.30
C THR A 526 18.31 6.45 -16.51
N LYS A 527 19.51 6.50 -15.91
CA LYS A 527 20.49 5.41 -15.99
C LYS A 527 20.00 4.15 -15.29
N VAL A 528 19.27 4.30 -14.18
CA VAL A 528 18.66 3.19 -13.44
C VAL A 528 17.62 2.48 -14.30
N GLY A 529 16.69 3.22 -14.93
CA GLY A 529 15.69 2.64 -15.81
C GLY A 529 16.29 1.93 -17.03
N GLN A 530 17.34 2.48 -17.64
CA GLN A 530 18.09 1.79 -18.72
C GLN A 530 18.71 0.48 -18.24
N TRP A 531 19.28 0.47 -17.03
CA TRP A 531 19.87 -0.73 -16.43
C TRP A 531 18.79 -1.77 -16.08
N LEU A 532 17.68 -1.36 -15.48
CA LEU A 532 16.56 -2.24 -15.14
C LEU A 532 15.98 -2.92 -16.38
N ASN A 533 15.71 -2.14 -17.43
CA ASN A 533 15.25 -2.69 -18.71
C ASN A 533 16.23 -3.71 -19.29
N LYS A 534 17.54 -3.52 -19.10
CA LYS A 534 18.54 -4.41 -19.69
C LYS A 534 18.79 -5.68 -18.89
N TYR A 535 18.77 -5.59 -17.55
CA TYR A 535 19.28 -6.66 -16.69
C TYR A 535 18.26 -7.23 -15.71
N TRP A 536 17.22 -6.46 -15.34
CA TRP A 536 16.24 -6.82 -14.32
C TRP A 536 14.93 -7.35 -14.91
N ASP A 537 14.40 -6.66 -15.92
CA ASP A 537 13.11 -7.01 -16.56
C ASP A 537 13.27 -8.08 -17.67
N ASN A 538 14.50 -8.27 -18.18
CA ASN A 538 14.91 -9.25 -19.19
C ASN A 538 15.89 -10.27 -18.60
#